data_AF-A0A7S2UEP0-F1
#
_entry.id   AF-A0A7S2UEP0-F1
#
_cell.length_a   1.000
_cell.length_b   1.000
_cell.length_c   1.000
_cell.angle_alpha   90.00
_cell.angle_beta   90.00
_cell.angle_gamma   90.00
#
_symmetry.space_group_name_H-M   'P 1'
#
loop_
_entity.id
_entity.type
_entity.pdbx_description
1 polymer ?
#
loop_
_entity_poly.entity_id
_entity_poly.type
_entity_poly.pdbx_seq_one_letter_code
_entity_poly.pdbx_strand_id
1 'polypeptide(L)'
;SEQEAAQAVFMLRHIQSTSENIADMLYVSADQDSSEFEKSMEDLKRTVSAIKAAMKKRHDAQILYTTRLKQISFRQNVLDKVRNPPGSSTEEKIYQCEMELRAAEQGADQARDELHIISKRILREVERVKKEMHDHVREMMMLYAKLQIAHNSQMEGEWAKLMPHLMSFRKGDNESGATAPNSPPPREPPPLPPSSSLEDATEEISISDSRETDITETDITETVEFI
;
A
#
# COMPACT_ATOMS: atom_id res chain seq x y z
N SER A 1 22.79 -54.58 -24.14
CA SER A 1 22.09 -54.81 -22.87
C SER A 1 22.85 -54.39 -21.60
N GLU A 2 24.19 -54.28 -21.55
CA GLU A 2 24.88 -53.68 -20.37
C GLU A 2 25.24 -52.19 -20.59
N GLN A 3 25.67 -51.85 -21.80
CA GLN A 3 26.03 -50.48 -22.20
C GLN A 3 24.82 -49.51 -22.23
N GLU A 4 23.65 -49.99 -22.67
CA GLU A 4 22.39 -49.23 -22.66
C GLU A 4 21.91 -48.94 -21.23
N ALA A 5 22.06 -49.92 -20.33
CA ALA A 5 21.71 -49.76 -18.91
C ALA A 5 22.62 -48.71 -18.24
N ALA A 6 23.93 -48.74 -18.53
CA ALA A 6 24.87 -47.72 -18.05
C ALA A 6 24.53 -46.31 -18.57
N GLN A 7 24.14 -46.20 -19.83
CA GLN A 7 23.75 -44.92 -20.44
C GLN A 7 22.43 -44.37 -19.86
N ALA A 8 21.45 -45.23 -19.59
CA ALA A 8 20.20 -44.86 -18.94
C ALA A 8 20.42 -44.37 -17.49
N VAL A 9 21.27 -45.05 -16.72
CA VAL A 9 21.65 -44.61 -15.35
C VAL A 9 22.36 -43.26 -15.37
N PHE A 10 23.25 -43.03 -16.35
CA PHE A 10 23.92 -41.74 -16.52
C PHE A 10 22.92 -40.60 -16.83
N MET A 11 21.94 -40.86 -17.71
CA MET A 11 20.88 -39.89 -18.01
C MET A 11 20.01 -39.58 -16.80
N LEU A 12 19.57 -40.60 -16.06
CA LEU A 12 18.77 -40.41 -14.85
C LEU A 12 19.51 -39.54 -13.83
N ARG A 13 20.84 -39.72 -13.70
CA ARG A 13 21.67 -38.89 -12.83
C ARG A 13 21.73 -37.42 -13.30
N HIS A 14 21.80 -37.17 -14.61
CA HIS A 14 21.77 -35.81 -15.16
C HIS A 14 20.40 -35.15 -15.00
N ILE A 15 19.32 -35.89 -15.23
CA ILE A 15 17.94 -35.42 -14.98
C ILE A 15 17.77 -35.07 -13.50
N GLN A 16 18.21 -35.96 -12.60
CA GLN A 16 18.15 -35.73 -11.16
C GLN A 16 18.93 -34.47 -10.76
N SER A 17 20.18 -34.35 -11.19
CA SER A 17 20.99 -33.16 -10.87
C SER A 17 20.39 -31.87 -11.43
N THR A 18 19.83 -31.91 -12.64
CA THR A 18 19.13 -30.74 -13.22
C THR A 18 17.88 -30.40 -12.40
N SER A 19 17.12 -31.42 -11.97
CA SER A 19 15.95 -31.24 -11.12
C SER A 19 16.30 -30.66 -9.74
N GLU A 20 17.40 -31.11 -9.13
CA GLU A 20 17.91 -30.57 -7.86
C GLU A 20 18.30 -29.10 -8.02
N ASN A 21 19.06 -28.76 -9.06
CA ASN A 21 19.45 -27.38 -9.35
C ASN A 21 18.25 -26.47 -9.60
N ILE A 22 17.23 -26.94 -10.34
CA ILE A 22 16.00 -26.19 -10.58
C ILE A 22 15.20 -26.01 -9.28
N ALA A 23 15.14 -27.04 -8.43
CA ALA A 23 14.47 -26.93 -7.14
C ALA A 23 15.15 -25.89 -6.24
N ASP A 24 16.49 -25.87 -6.20
CA ASP A 24 17.25 -24.88 -5.45
C ASP A 24 17.03 -23.46 -6.00
N MET A 25 17.04 -23.29 -7.33
CA MET A 25 16.74 -21.99 -7.96
C MET A 25 15.32 -21.51 -7.67
N LEU A 26 14.33 -22.41 -7.68
CA LEU A 26 12.95 -22.08 -7.34
C LEU A 26 12.83 -21.62 -5.89
N TYR A 27 13.52 -22.28 -4.97
CA TYR A 27 13.52 -21.89 -3.55
C TYR A 27 14.14 -20.51 -3.36
N VAL A 28 15.30 -20.26 -3.95
CA VAL A 28 15.97 -18.95 -3.87
C VAL A 28 15.13 -17.85 -4.53
N SER A 29 14.51 -18.12 -5.67
CA SER A 29 13.64 -17.16 -6.35
C SER A 29 12.41 -16.82 -5.53
N ALA A 30 11.78 -17.81 -4.89
CA ALA A 30 10.61 -17.58 -4.04
C ALA A 30 10.96 -16.71 -2.82
N ASP A 31 12.13 -16.95 -2.21
CA ASP A 31 12.62 -16.15 -1.09
C ASP A 31 12.94 -14.71 -1.52
N GLN A 32 13.60 -14.53 -2.67
CA GLN A 32 13.89 -13.22 -3.24
C GLN A 32 12.62 -12.43 -3.60
N ASP A 33 11.66 -13.07 -4.27
CA ASP A 33 10.37 -12.47 -4.61
C ASP A 33 9.65 -11.98 -3.34
N SER A 34 9.61 -12.84 -2.31
CA SER A 34 8.96 -12.52 -1.05
C SER A 34 9.64 -11.34 -0.34
N SER A 35 10.97 -11.34 -0.28
CA SER A 35 11.74 -10.30 0.42
C SER A 35 11.61 -8.92 -0.25
N GLU A 36 11.74 -8.85 -1.58
CA GLU A 36 11.61 -7.57 -2.31
C GLU A 36 10.17 -7.05 -2.28
N PHE A 37 9.18 -7.94 -2.35
CA PHE A 37 7.78 -7.56 -2.23
C PHE A 37 7.46 -7.02 -0.83
N GLU A 38 7.90 -7.71 0.23
CA GLU A 38 7.66 -7.27 1.61
C GLU A 38 8.28 -5.90 1.87
N LYS A 39 9.52 -5.68 1.43
CA LYS A 39 10.20 -4.38 1.51
C LYS A 39 9.41 -3.27 0.81
N SER A 40 8.93 -3.53 -0.41
CA SER A 40 8.07 -2.58 -1.15
C SER A 40 6.78 -2.27 -0.40
N MET A 41 6.14 -3.28 0.20
CA MET A 41 4.93 -3.06 1.01
C MET A 41 5.21 -2.29 2.30
N GLU A 42 6.34 -2.51 2.95
CA GLU A 42 6.72 -1.78 4.17
C GLU A 42 6.84 -0.28 3.91
N ASP A 43 7.48 0.11 2.81
CA ASP A 43 7.64 1.52 2.46
C ASP A 43 6.29 2.19 2.16
N LEU A 44 5.36 1.44 1.55
CA LEU A 44 4.00 1.91 1.36
C LEU A 44 3.25 2.09 2.69
N LYS A 45 3.37 1.11 3.60
CA LYS A 45 2.81 1.16 4.94
C LYS A 45 3.34 2.37 5.73
N ARG A 46 4.62 2.69 5.61
CA ARG A 46 5.24 3.87 6.24
C ARG A 46 4.64 5.17 5.71
N THR A 47 4.46 5.27 4.39
CA THR A 47 3.85 6.44 3.74
C THR A 47 2.40 6.66 4.19
N VAL A 48 1.59 5.61 4.19
CA VAL A 48 0.20 5.66 4.68
C VAL A 48 0.14 6.05 6.16
N SER A 49 1.03 5.47 6.99
CA SER A 49 1.11 5.80 8.41
C SER A 49 1.48 7.27 8.66
N ALA A 50 2.37 7.83 7.84
CA ALA A 50 2.74 9.24 7.91
C ALA A 50 1.56 10.17 7.58
N ILE A 51 0.76 9.84 6.56
CA ILE A 51 -0.46 10.61 6.25
C ILE A 51 -1.47 10.49 7.39
N LYS A 52 -1.69 9.28 7.92
CA LYS A 52 -2.61 9.08 9.05
C LYS A 52 -2.20 9.94 10.25
N ALA A 53 -0.91 10.01 10.56
CA ALA A 53 -0.39 10.88 11.61
C ALA A 53 -0.63 12.37 11.30
N ALA A 54 -0.45 12.80 10.05
CA ALA A 54 -0.73 14.18 9.64
C ALA A 54 -2.23 14.52 9.73
N MET A 55 -3.11 13.62 9.31
CA MET A 55 -4.57 13.78 9.44
C MET A 55 -4.99 13.89 10.90
N LYS A 56 -4.44 13.03 11.78
CA LYS A 56 -4.65 13.15 13.22
C LYS A 56 -4.26 14.54 13.73
N LYS A 57 -3.10 15.05 13.32
CA LYS A 57 -2.65 16.40 13.69
C LYS A 57 -3.62 17.50 13.24
N ARG A 58 -4.22 17.40 12.04
CA ARG A 58 -5.27 18.34 11.59
C ARG A 58 -6.50 18.25 12.47
N HIS A 59 -6.94 17.04 12.79
CA HIS A 59 -8.09 16.82 13.65
C HIS A 59 -7.87 17.42 15.04
N ASP A 60 -6.69 17.22 15.64
CA ASP A 60 -6.32 17.84 16.92
C ASP A 60 -6.35 19.38 16.84
N ALA A 61 -5.88 19.96 15.73
CA ALA A 61 -5.95 21.41 15.50
C ALA A 61 -7.40 21.92 15.34
N GLN A 62 -8.28 21.13 14.71
CA GLN A 62 -9.71 21.44 14.60
C GLN A 62 -10.40 21.39 15.97
N ILE A 63 -10.11 20.39 16.79
CA ILE A 63 -10.59 20.32 18.18
C ILE A 63 -10.10 21.53 18.97
N LEU A 64 -8.83 21.92 18.82
CA LEU A 64 -8.29 23.09 19.49
C LEU A 64 -9.03 24.37 19.09
N TYR A 65 -9.21 24.60 17.78
CA TYR A 65 -9.94 25.77 17.28
C TYR A 65 -11.38 25.83 17.80
N THR A 66 -12.13 24.73 17.70
CA THR A 66 -13.53 24.67 18.21
C THR A 66 -13.59 24.88 19.73
N THR A 67 -12.60 24.39 20.46
CA THR A 67 -12.46 24.65 21.91
C THR A 67 -12.24 26.14 22.19
N ARG A 68 -11.40 26.82 21.40
CA ARG A 68 -11.19 28.28 21.53
C ARG A 68 -12.46 29.08 21.21
N LEU A 69 -13.24 28.68 20.20
CA LEU A 69 -14.54 29.32 19.92
C LEU A 69 -15.51 29.20 21.10
N LYS A 70 -15.59 28.02 21.74
CA LYS A 70 -16.37 27.83 22.97
C LYS A 70 -15.88 28.71 24.12
N GLN A 71 -14.56 28.91 24.24
CA GLN A 71 -13.98 29.83 25.24
C GLN A 71 -14.36 31.29 24.98
N ILE A 72 -14.33 31.76 23.73
CA ILE A 72 -14.77 33.11 23.36
C ILE A 72 -16.24 33.30 23.73
N SER A 73 -17.12 32.37 23.32
CA SER A 73 -18.53 32.37 23.69
C SER A 73 -18.74 32.46 25.21
N PHE A 74 -17.98 31.67 25.98
CA PHE A 74 -18.05 31.71 27.44
C PHE A 74 -17.61 33.07 28.01
N ARG A 75 -16.47 33.62 27.55
CA ARG A 75 -15.95 34.92 28.00
C ARG A 75 -16.89 36.08 27.64
N GLN A 76 -17.49 36.04 26.45
CA GLN A 76 -18.49 37.00 26.01
C GLN A 76 -19.71 37.01 26.95
N ASN A 77 -20.25 35.82 27.27
CA ASN A 77 -21.37 35.68 28.20
C ASN A 77 -21.02 36.20 29.61
N VAL A 78 -19.77 36.07 30.05
CA VAL A 78 -19.30 36.62 31.34
C VAL A 78 -19.22 38.14 31.27
N LEU A 79 -18.65 38.70 30.20
CA LEU A 79 -18.59 40.15 29.97
C LEU A 79 -20.00 40.76 30.00
N ASP A 80 -20.96 40.16 29.30
CA ASP A 80 -22.34 40.66 29.23
C ASP A 80 -23.02 40.68 30.61
N LYS A 81 -22.74 39.68 31.45
CA LYS A 81 -23.23 39.60 32.84
C LYS A 81 -22.60 40.65 33.74
N VAL A 82 -21.32 41.00 33.53
CA VAL A 82 -20.59 42.02 34.30
C VAL A 82 -20.93 43.44 33.82
N ARG A 83 -21.36 43.60 32.57
CA ARG A 83 -21.78 44.88 32.00
C ARG A 83 -23.21 45.29 32.41
N ASN A 84 -24.10 44.31 32.56
CA ASN A 84 -25.53 44.54 32.83
C ASN A 84 -26.03 44.23 34.26
N PRO A 85 -25.22 44.09 35.33
CA PRO A 85 -25.76 43.69 36.62
C PRO A 85 -26.44 44.87 37.34
N PRO A 86 -27.47 44.58 38.16
CA PRO A 86 -28.11 45.55 39.04
C PRO A 86 -27.21 45.82 40.26
N GLY A 87 -26.26 46.74 40.13
CA GLY A 87 -25.39 47.19 41.21
C GLY A 87 -23.95 47.44 40.74
N SER A 88 -23.49 48.68 40.94
CA SER A 88 -22.17 49.25 40.60
C SER A 88 -21.08 48.20 40.30
N SER A 89 -20.96 47.82 39.02
CA SER A 89 -19.81 47.04 38.57
C SER A 89 -18.64 47.97 38.49
N THR A 90 -17.54 47.60 39.15
CA THR A 90 -16.31 48.38 39.07
C THR A 90 -15.76 48.29 37.65
N GLU A 91 -15.46 49.44 37.07
CA GLU A 91 -14.90 49.60 35.70
C GLU A 91 -13.68 48.68 35.47
N GLU A 92 -12.89 48.48 36.52
CA GLU A 92 -11.76 47.54 36.55
C GLU A 92 -12.15 46.09 36.20
N LYS A 93 -13.30 45.58 36.66
CA LYS A 93 -13.76 44.22 36.35
C LYS A 93 -14.20 44.06 34.90
N ILE A 94 -14.83 45.09 34.35
CA ILE A 94 -15.23 45.12 32.94
C ILE A 94 -13.97 45.10 32.08
N TYR A 95 -13.01 45.98 32.36
CA TYR A 95 -11.74 46.04 31.65
C TYR A 95 -10.98 44.70 31.69
N GLN A 96 -10.92 44.05 32.86
CA GLN A 96 -10.28 42.73 32.98
C GLN A 96 -10.97 41.66 32.12
N CYS A 97 -12.31 41.63 32.10
CA CYS A 97 -13.05 40.69 31.25
C CYS A 97 -12.84 40.97 29.75
N GLU A 98 -12.76 42.23 29.34
CA GLU A 98 -12.45 42.62 27.95
C GLU A 98 -11.04 42.18 27.52
N MET A 99 -10.05 42.32 28.41
CA MET A 99 -8.69 41.85 28.15
C MET A 99 -8.63 40.33 27.98
N GLU A 100 -9.34 39.58 28.82
CA GLU A 100 -9.44 38.12 28.70
C GLU A 100 -10.16 37.67 27.44
N LEU A 101 -11.21 38.39 27.03
CA LEU A 101 -11.92 38.14 25.78
C LEU A 101 -11.00 38.35 24.57
N ARG A 102 -10.30 39.50 24.49
CA ARG A 102 -9.35 39.78 23.40
C ARG A 102 -8.23 38.74 23.34
N ALA A 103 -7.72 38.31 24.49
CA ALA A 103 -6.70 37.25 24.53
C ALA A 103 -7.25 35.90 24.01
N ALA A 104 -8.51 35.56 24.31
CA ALA A 104 -9.17 34.37 23.80
C ALA A 104 -9.42 34.45 22.29
N GLU A 105 -9.85 35.61 21.78
CA GLU A 105 -10.02 35.90 20.35
C GLU A 105 -8.70 35.74 19.59
N GLN A 106 -7.63 36.37 20.07
CA GLN A 106 -6.31 36.22 19.46
C GLN A 106 -5.84 34.75 19.45
N GLY A 107 -6.11 34.00 20.52
CA GLY A 107 -5.80 32.58 20.59
C GLY A 107 -6.61 31.73 19.60
N ALA A 108 -7.87 32.10 19.32
CA ALA A 108 -8.68 31.41 18.30
C ALA A 108 -8.20 31.73 16.88
N ASP A 109 -7.83 32.98 16.60
CA ASP A 109 -7.24 33.36 15.31
C ASP A 109 -5.95 32.58 15.04
N GLN A 110 -5.06 32.47 16.04
CA GLN A 110 -3.85 31.64 15.92
C GLN A 110 -4.17 30.17 15.64
N ALA A 111 -5.14 29.59 16.36
CA ALA A 111 -5.55 28.20 16.14
C ALA A 111 -6.19 28.00 14.76
N ARG A 112 -6.96 28.97 14.26
CA ARG A 112 -7.53 28.97 12.90
C ARG A 112 -6.44 28.96 11.84
N ASP A 113 -5.45 29.85 11.99
CA ASP A 113 -4.35 29.97 11.04
C ASP A 113 -3.50 28.70 11.02
N GLU A 114 -3.22 28.10 12.18
CA GLU A 114 -2.54 26.81 12.28
C GLU A 114 -3.33 25.68 11.60
N LEU A 115 -4.63 25.57 11.87
CA LEU A 115 -5.51 24.60 11.23
C LEU A 115 -5.47 24.74 9.70
N HIS A 116 -5.54 25.97 9.20
CA HIS A 116 -5.50 26.26 7.77
C HIS A 116 -4.14 25.91 7.14
N ILE A 117 -3.03 26.20 7.80
CA ILE A 117 -1.68 25.82 7.35
C ILE A 117 -1.55 24.29 7.25
N ILE A 118 -1.94 23.57 8.31
CA ILE A 118 -1.89 22.10 8.34
C ILE A 118 -2.77 21.51 7.24
N SER A 119 -3.98 22.04 7.08
CA SER A 119 -4.94 21.60 6.06
C SER A 119 -4.39 21.75 4.64
N LYS A 120 -3.85 22.92 4.31
CA LYS A 120 -3.22 23.18 3.02
C LYS A 120 -2.01 22.28 2.75
N ARG A 121 -1.26 21.93 3.80
CA ARG A 121 -0.14 20.99 3.66
C ARG A 121 -0.67 19.59 3.39
N ILE A 122 -1.63 19.10 4.16
CA ILE A 122 -2.19 17.74 3.99
C ILE A 122 -2.78 17.55 2.61
N LEU A 123 -3.55 18.51 2.08
CA LEU A 123 -4.12 18.38 0.73
C LEU A 123 -3.03 18.17 -0.34
N ARG A 124 -1.91 18.89 -0.23
CA ARG A 124 -0.76 18.71 -1.11
C ARG A 124 -0.10 17.35 -0.93
N GLU A 125 0.02 16.87 0.31
CA GLU A 125 0.63 15.57 0.58
C GLU A 125 -0.25 14.39 0.16
N VAL A 126 -1.56 14.52 0.29
CA VAL A 126 -2.50 13.51 -0.20
C VAL A 126 -2.40 13.40 -1.71
N GLU A 127 -2.36 14.53 -2.43
CA GLU A 127 -2.20 14.51 -3.89
C GLU A 127 -0.83 13.95 -4.30
N ARG A 128 0.25 14.34 -3.60
CA ARG A 128 1.58 13.77 -3.81
C ARG A 128 1.57 12.25 -3.62
N VAL A 129 1.00 11.76 -2.52
CA VAL A 129 0.98 10.32 -2.23
C VAL A 129 0.09 9.56 -3.19
N LYS A 130 -1.03 10.14 -3.65
CA LYS A 130 -1.86 9.51 -4.70
C LYS A 130 -1.02 9.23 -5.96
N LYS A 131 -0.18 10.19 -6.36
CA LYS A 131 0.74 10.02 -7.48
C LYS A 131 1.83 8.98 -7.17
N GLU A 132 2.49 9.12 -6.02
CA GLU A 132 3.57 8.21 -5.59
C GLU A 132 3.06 6.76 -5.45
N MET A 133 1.86 6.53 -4.93
CA MET A 133 1.23 5.22 -4.79
C MET A 133 1.07 4.52 -6.14
N HIS A 134 0.54 5.23 -7.14
CA HIS A 134 0.37 4.68 -8.49
C HIS A 134 1.72 4.36 -9.14
N ASP A 135 2.73 5.21 -8.93
CA ASP A 135 4.09 4.96 -9.41
C ASP A 135 4.76 3.79 -8.70
N HIS A 136 4.59 3.69 -7.38
CA HIS A 136 5.15 2.64 -6.53
C HIS A 136 4.60 1.25 -6.86
N VAL A 137 3.28 1.12 -7.00
CA VAL A 137 2.65 -0.16 -7.38
C VAL A 137 3.12 -0.60 -8.77
N ARG A 138 3.25 0.33 -9.71
CA ARG A 138 3.78 0.03 -11.04
C ARG A 138 5.22 -0.44 -10.98
N GLU A 139 6.06 0.25 -10.20
CA GLU A 139 7.46 -0.12 -10.01
C GLU A 139 7.60 -1.50 -9.38
N MET A 140 6.78 -1.81 -8.37
CA MET A 140 6.72 -3.13 -7.74
C MET A 140 6.36 -4.24 -8.75
N MET A 141 5.35 -4.02 -9.59
CA MET A 141 4.98 -4.99 -10.63
C MET A 141 6.08 -5.16 -11.69
N MET A 142 6.74 -4.07 -12.09
CA MET A 142 7.87 -4.13 -13.03
C MET A 142 9.07 -4.87 -12.43
N LEU A 143 9.34 -4.67 -11.14
CA LEU A 143 10.40 -5.38 -10.41
C LEU A 143 10.11 -6.89 -10.40
N TYR A 144 8.88 -7.28 -10.05
CA TYR A 144 8.45 -8.67 -10.10
C TYR A 144 8.60 -9.27 -11.50
N ALA A 145 8.15 -8.57 -12.54
CA ALA A 145 8.30 -9.05 -13.93
C ALA A 145 9.78 -9.26 -14.31
N LYS A 146 10.67 -8.36 -13.92
CA LYS A 146 12.12 -8.50 -14.16
C LYS A 146 12.70 -9.71 -13.42
N LEU A 147 12.29 -9.92 -12.18
CA LEU A 147 12.77 -11.03 -11.37
C LEU A 147 12.31 -12.38 -11.95
N GLN A 148 11.06 -12.45 -12.39
CA GLN A 148 10.51 -13.62 -13.10
C GLN A 148 11.20 -13.89 -14.44
N ILE A 149 11.51 -12.86 -15.23
CA ILE A 149 12.29 -13.02 -16.46
C ILE A 149 13.69 -13.55 -16.15
N ALA A 150 14.36 -13.00 -15.14
CA ALA A 150 15.70 -13.44 -14.74
C ALA A 150 15.70 -14.90 -14.29
N HIS A 151 14.73 -15.29 -13.45
CA HIS A 151 14.55 -16.66 -12.99
C HIS A 151 14.28 -17.62 -14.16
N ASN A 152 13.34 -17.28 -15.05
CA ASN A 152 13.03 -18.12 -16.20
C ASN A 152 14.24 -18.28 -17.14
N SER A 153 15.04 -17.22 -17.33
CA SER A 153 16.27 -17.30 -18.12
C SER A 153 17.31 -18.24 -17.50
N GLN A 154 17.44 -18.25 -16.16
CA GLN A 154 18.33 -19.18 -15.46
C GLN A 154 17.84 -20.64 -15.59
N MET A 155 16.53 -20.85 -15.40
CA MET A 155 15.91 -22.16 -15.54
C MET A 155 16.04 -22.71 -16.97
N GLU A 156 15.81 -21.88 -18.00
CA GLU A 156 16.06 -22.21 -19.41
C GLU A 156 17.53 -22.61 -19.63
N GLY A 157 18.46 -21.93 -18.97
CA GLY A 157 19.89 -22.27 -19.00
C GLY A 157 20.18 -23.68 -18.46
N GLU A 158 19.58 -24.07 -17.34
CA GLU A 158 19.73 -25.44 -16.80
C GLU A 158 19.06 -26.48 -17.70
N TRP A 159 17.85 -26.21 -18.22
CA TRP A 159 17.19 -27.10 -19.18
C TRP A 159 18.02 -27.27 -20.46
N ALA A 160 18.62 -26.20 -20.96
CA ALA A 160 19.48 -26.24 -22.15
C ALA A 160 20.72 -27.12 -21.95
N LYS A 161 21.25 -27.25 -20.73
CA LYS A 161 22.35 -28.19 -20.41
C LYS A 161 21.89 -29.65 -20.44
N LEU A 162 20.65 -29.93 -20.07
CA LEU A 162 20.09 -31.29 -20.08
C LEU A 162 19.74 -31.77 -21.50
N MET A 163 19.24 -30.88 -22.37
CA MET A 163 18.75 -31.24 -23.70
C MET A 163 19.74 -32.04 -24.59
N PRO A 164 21.04 -31.69 -24.68
CA PRO A 164 22.01 -32.46 -25.46
C PRO A 164 22.14 -33.93 -25.02
N HIS A 165 22.03 -34.19 -23.71
CA HIS A 165 22.13 -35.53 -23.14
C HIS A 165 20.91 -36.38 -23.51
N LEU A 166 19.71 -35.79 -23.47
CA LEU A 166 18.46 -36.44 -23.88
C LEU A 166 18.42 -36.73 -25.39
N MET A 167 18.89 -35.80 -26.23
CA MET A 167 18.93 -35.98 -27.68
C MET A 167 19.93 -37.05 -28.11
N SER A 168 21.06 -37.17 -27.40
CA SER A 168 22.10 -38.16 -27.69
C SER A 168 21.62 -39.59 -27.41
N PHE A 169 20.79 -39.79 -26.39
CA PHE A 169 20.16 -41.08 -26.10
C PHE A 169 19.13 -41.50 -27.16
N ARG A 170 18.27 -40.57 -27.60
CA ARG A 170 17.27 -40.83 -28.67
C ARG A 170 17.90 -41.30 -30.00
N LYS A 171 19.16 -40.94 -30.26
CA LYS A 171 19.87 -41.31 -31.48
C LYS A 171 20.42 -42.75 -31.45
N GLY A 172 20.55 -43.36 -30.27
CA GLY A 172 20.96 -44.76 -30.10
C GLY A 172 19.86 -45.78 -30.41
N ASP A 173 18.59 -45.39 -30.29
CA ASP A 173 17.44 -46.27 -30.49
C ASP A 173 16.93 -46.34 -31.95
N ASN A 174 17.55 -45.61 -32.89
CA ASN A 174 16.93 -45.34 -34.19
C ASN A 174 17.88 -45.40 -35.40
N GLU A 175 18.71 -46.44 -35.51
CA GLU A 175 19.18 -46.96 -36.81
C GLU A 175 18.28 -48.10 -37.31
N SER A 176 16.96 -47.87 -37.37
CA SER A 176 16.05 -48.56 -38.29
C SER A 176 14.67 -47.93 -38.23
N GLY A 177 14.24 -47.32 -39.34
CA GLY A 177 12.84 -46.96 -39.56
C GLY A 177 12.54 -45.47 -39.44
N ALA A 178 12.52 -44.82 -40.60
CA ALA A 178 11.84 -43.56 -40.78
C ALA A 178 10.33 -43.72 -40.52
N THR A 179 9.84 -43.08 -39.46
CA THR A 179 8.48 -42.53 -39.43
C THR A 179 8.46 -41.33 -38.51
N ALA A 180 8.10 -40.17 -39.09
CA ALA A 180 7.94 -38.92 -38.38
C ALA A 180 6.91 -39.07 -37.25
N PRO A 181 7.19 -38.60 -36.02
CA PRO A 181 6.15 -38.48 -35.02
C PRO A 181 5.37 -37.20 -35.29
N ASN A 182 4.05 -37.36 -35.42
CA ASN A 182 3.08 -36.27 -35.40
C ASN A 182 3.46 -35.19 -34.37
N SER A 183 3.55 -33.94 -34.82
CA SER A 183 3.57 -32.78 -33.94
C SER A 183 2.31 -32.81 -33.06
N PRO A 184 2.42 -32.78 -31.73
CA PRO A 184 1.26 -32.46 -30.90
C PRO A 184 0.81 -31.02 -31.24
N PRO A 185 -0.50 -30.72 -31.25
CA PRO A 185 -0.97 -29.36 -31.41
C PRO A 185 -0.36 -28.46 -30.32
N PRO A 186 -0.24 -27.14 -30.58
CA PRO A 186 0.28 -26.20 -29.59
C PRO A 186 -0.45 -26.40 -28.27
N ARG A 187 0.29 -26.72 -27.20
CA ARG A 187 -0.28 -26.73 -25.86
C ARG A 187 -0.76 -25.31 -25.59
N GLU A 188 -2.07 -25.16 -25.49
CA GLU A 188 -2.71 -23.99 -24.91
C GLU A 188 -1.99 -23.67 -23.59
N PRO A 189 -1.68 -22.39 -23.30
CA PRO A 189 -1.16 -22.01 -21.99
C PRO A 189 -2.10 -22.58 -20.91
N PRO A 190 -1.56 -23.02 -19.75
CA PRO A 190 -2.40 -23.49 -18.66
C PRO A 190 -3.53 -22.48 -18.43
N PRO A 191 -4.79 -22.93 -18.26
CA PRO A 191 -5.90 -22.02 -18.02
C PRO A 191 -5.49 -21.12 -16.87
N LEU A 192 -5.56 -19.81 -17.11
CA LEU A 192 -5.48 -18.82 -16.05
C LEU A 192 -6.37 -19.34 -14.91
N PRO A 193 -5.91 -19.29 -13.65
CA PRO A 193 -6.81 -19.55 -12.53
C PRO A 193 -8.08 -18.74 -12.78
N PRO A 194 -9.27 -19.32 -12.54
CA PRO A 194 -10.52 -18.63 -12.83
C PRO A 194 -10.36 -17.23 -12.29
N SER A 195 -10.50 -16.24 -13.16
CA SER A 195 -10.68 -14.85 -12.76
C SER A 195 -11.85 -14.89 -11.81
N SER A 196 -11.57 -15.03 -10.53
CA SER A 196 -12.52 -14.80 -9.46
C SER A 196 -12.95 -13.38 -9.73
N SER A 197 -14.17 -13.29 -10.25
CA SER A 197 -14.81 -12.09 -10.71
C SER A 197 -14.44 -10.96 -9.75
N LEU A 198 -13.68 -10.00 -10.24
CA LEU A 198 -13.52 -8.69 -9.59
C LEU A 198 -14.81 -7.88 -9.81
N GLU A 199 -15.95 -8.53 -9.62
CA GLU A 199 -17.32 -8.06 -9.81
C GLU A 199 -18.21 -8.76 -8.77
N ASP A 200 -17.75 -8.90 -7.51
CA ASP A 200 -18.67 -9.13 -6.38
C ASP A 200 -18.01 -8.88 -5.00
N ALA A 201 -17.30 -7.77 -4.85
CA ALA A 201 -16.74 -7.34 -3.57
C ALA A 201 -17.18 -5.92 -3.18
N THR A 202 -18.43 -5.57 -3.52
CA THR A 202 -19.13 -4.40 -2.95
C THR A 202 -20.11 -4.77 -1.84
N GLU A 203 -20.17 -6.03 -1.40
CA GLU A 203 -20.91 -6.37 -0.18
C GLU A 203 -20.02 -6.17 1.06
N GLU A 204 -20.32 -5.05 1.73
CA GLU A 204 -20.26 -4.82 3.17
C GLU A 204 -19.21 -5.60 3.96
N ILE A 205 -18.02 -5.01 4.09
CA ILE A 205 -17.25 -5.15 5.33
C ILE A 205 -18.07 -4.42 6.40
N SER A 206 -18.99 -5.16 7.04
CA SER A 206 -19.57 -4.80 8.33
C SER A 206 -18.44 -4.78 9.35
N ILE A 207 -17.81 -3.62 9.52
CA ILE A 207 -16.97 -3.30 10.67
C ILE A 207 -17.93 -3.10 11.85
N SER A 208 -18.37 -4.21 12.42
CA SER A 208 -19.00 -4.18 13.74
C SER A 208 -17.91 -4.09 14.80
N ASP A 209 -17.88 -2.90 15.40
CA ASP A 209 -17.40 -2.58 16.74
C ASP A 209 -15.88 -2.44 16.96
N SER A 210 -15.40 -1.21 16.79
CA SER A 210 -14.54 -0.57 17.78
C SER A 210 -14.76 0.94 17.72
N ARG A 211 -15.45 1.48 18.73
CA ARG A 211 -15.54 2.91 19.05
C ARG A 211 -14.28 3.69 18.68
N GLU A 212 -14.34 4.59 17.70
CA GLU A 212 -13.49 5.80 17.62
C GLU A 212 -13.92 6.72 16.45
N THR A 213 -14.59 7.82 16.82
CA THR A 213 -14.79 9.09 16.09
C THR A 213 -14.98 9.04 14.57
N ASP A 214 -16.25 8.98 14.19
CA ASP A 214 -16.80 9.39 12.89
C ASP A 214 -16.27 10.77 12.47
N ILE A 215 -15.45 10.81 11.43
CA ILE A 215 -15.24 11.99 10.58
C ILE A 215 -15.71 11.53 9.20
N THR A 216 -16.99 11.74 8.93
CA THR A 216 -17.62 11.38 7.67
C THR A 216 -17.06 12.24 6.54
N GLU A 217 -16.94 11.65 5.36
CA GLU A 217 -16.44 12.23 4.11
C GLU A 217 -17.15 13.53 3.69
N THR A 218 -18.33 13.80 4.27
CA THR A 218 -19.08 15.06 4.22
C THR A 218 -18.34 16.25 4.86
N ASP A 219 -17.45 16.04 5.83
CA ASP A 219 -16.76 17.13 6.56
C ASP A 219 -15.66 17.80 5.70
N ILE A 220 -15.21 17.15 4.63
CA ILE A 220 -14.19 17.68 3.72
C ILE A 220 -14.81 18.58 2.63
N THR A 221 -16.02 18.28 2.17
CA THR A 221 -16.73 19.11 1.17
C THR A 221 -17.49 20.27 1.79
N GLU A 222 -18.06 20.11 2.99
CA GLU A 222 -18.82 21.19 3.65
C GLU A 222 -17.91 22.32 4.17
N THR A 223 -16.62 22.03 4.41
CA THR A 223 -15.62 23.07 4.76
C THR A 223 -15.19 23.92 3.54
N VAL A 224 -15.51 23.51 2.31
CA VAL A 224 -15.21 24.31 1.09
C VAL A 224 -16.32 25.30 0.77
N GLU A 225 -17.57 25.07 1.20
CA GLU A 225 -18.68 26.00 0.98
C GLU A 225 -18.75 27.16 2.00
N PHE A 226 -17.88 27.18 3.01
CA PHE A 226 -17.79 28.25 4.01
C PHE A 226 -16.52 29.13 3.91
N ILE A 227 -15.79 29.06 2.79
CA ILE A 227 -14.78 30.06 2.38
C ILE A 227 -15.42 31.00 1.34
#